data_AF-A0A0Q4GB16-F1
#
_entry.id   AF-A0A0Q4GB16-F1
#
_cell.length_a   1.000
_cell.length_b   1.000
_cell.length_c   1.000
_cell.angle_alpha   90.00
_cell.angle_beta   90.00
_cell.angle_gamma   90.00
#
_symmetry.space_group_name_H-M   'P 1'
#
loop_
_entity.id
_entity.type
_entity.pdbx_description
1 polymer ?
#
loop_
_entity_poly.entity_id
_entity_poly.type
_entity_poly.pdbx_seq_one_letter_code
_entity_poly.pdbx_strand_id
1 'polypeptide(L)'
;MTAAAAAPVGSAQPAALLIDADNFGDPAHILDAYNRLRQQVGSVQVCRAYGAAARLQALSAVWQKIGARTFPNLALEKNTTDAALIADAVALHFQQGIRLWAIASGDADFAPLAVRLREWGGTVWCFTVDGIVFAGAAAYYAKVVRFAPSKPSAPKAPAAPAAPAAPCAKRPPAAVAKPAQVPSKPPAGVPKPPVAPSPALAANALPPIPAELPITFRRQHTVPLQRPEIHALRMALRDLSVDRICVADVLRAVPELLQRKPLLLSGVYSRLRETGLLLPSASGLPIFQRHPAVFHLRPGQGATGLSVVYRG
;
A
#
# COMPACT_ATOMS: atom_id res chain seq x y z
N MET A 1 -14.70 -35.95 -37.89
CA MET A 1 -14.57 -34.65 -37.19
C MET A 1 -13.87 -34.91 -35.87
N THR A 2 -12.58 -34.58 -35.75
CA THR A 2 -11.80 -34.77 -34.52
C THR A 2 -11.92 -33.54 -33.63
N ALA A 3 -12.44 -33.69 -32.42
CA ALA A 3 -12.52 -32.60 -31.46
C ALA A 3 -11.11 -32.27 -30.95
N ALA A 4 -10.70 -31.00 -31.03
CA ALA A 4 -9.45 -30.55 -30.44
C ALA A 4 -9.55 -30.60 -28.92
N ALA A 5 -8.75 -31.45 -28.28
CA ALA A 5 -8.71 -31.55 -26.83
C ALA A 5 -8.20 -30.22 -26.24
N ALA A 6 -9.00 -29.61 -25.36
CA ALA A 6 -8.57 -28.42 -24.64
C ALA A 6 -7.37 -28.76 -23.74
N ALA A 7 -6.34 -27.92 -23.77
CA ALA A 7 -5.15 -28.10 -22.94
C ALA A 7 -5.53 -28.11 -21.44
N PRO A 8 -4.83 -28.89 -20.60
CA PRO A 8 -5.15 -28.96 -19.17
C PRO A 8 -5.01 -27.58 -18.53
N VAL A 9 -6.09 -27.09 -17.92
CA VAL A 9 -6.05 -25.87 -17.12
C VAL A 9 -5.12 -26.11 -15.94
N GLY A 10 -4.00 -25.39 -15.91
CA GLY A 10 -3.01 -25.50 -14.85
C GLY A 10 -3.64 -25.25 -13.47
N SER A 11 -3.04 -25.83 -12.42
CA SER A 11 -3.51 -25.68 -11.05
C SER A 11 -3.78 -24.21 -10.73
N ALA A 12 -4.96 -23.91 -10.18
CA ALA A 12 -5.50 -22.55 -10.08
C ALA A 12 -4.67 -21.67 -9.13
N GLN A 13 -3.59 -21.09 -9.63
CA GLN A 13 -2.69 -20.25 -8.86
C GLN A 13 -3.35 -18.90 -8.53
N PRO A 14 -3.27 -18.43 -7.27
CA PRO A 14 -3.72 -17.10 -6.89
C PRO A 14 -3.09 -16.02 -7.77
N ALA A 15 -3.94 -15.25 -8.46
CA ALA A 15 -3.54 -14.29 -9.48
C ALA A 15 -4.02 -12.87 -9.16
N ALA A 16 -3.15 -11.88 -9.39
CA ALA A 16 -3.45 -10.46 -9.24
C ALA A 16 -3.19 -9.67 -10.54
N LEU A 17 -4.13 -8.80 -10.90
CA LEU A 17 -3.98 -7.76 -11.92
C LEU A 17 -3.87 -6.40 -11.22
N LEU A 18 -2.71 -5.77 -11.36
CA LEU A 18 -2.40 -4.43 -10.87
C LEU A 18 -2.28 -3.50 -12.07
N ILE A 19 -3.13 -2.48 -12.13
CA ILE A 19 -3.24 -1.56 -13.27
C ILE A 19 -2.77 -0.18 -12.83
N ASP A 20 -1.69 0.28 -13.46
CA ASP A 20 -1.31 1.68 -13.47
C ASP A 20 -2.22 2.38 -14.50
N ALA A 21 -3.28 3.03 -14.02
CA ALA A 21 -4.24 3.67 -14.90
C ALA A 21 -3.65 4.90 -15.60
N ASP A 22 -2.58 5.50 -15.06
CA ASP A 22 -1.94 6.68 -15.62
C ASP A 22 -1.18 6.30 -16.91
N ASN A 23 -0.34 5.25 -16.88
CA ASN A 23 0.33 4.73 -18.09
C ASN A 23 -0.52 3.75 -18.92
N PHE A 24 -1.50 3.06 -18.34
CA PHE A 24 -2.32 2.02 -19.00
C PHE A 24 -3.83 2.34 -18.95
N GLY A 25 -4.21 3.48 -19.53
CA GLY A 25 -5.57 4.04 -19.45
C GLY A 25 -6.56 3.67 -20.57
N ASP A 26 -6.27 2.70 -21.44
CA ASP A 26 -7.16 2.36 -22.57
C ASP A 26 -8.23 1.31 -22.20
N PRO A 27 -9.54 1.60 -22.38
CA PRO A 27 -10.63 0.68 -22.04
C PRO A 27 -10.55 -0.71 -22.68
N ALA A 28 -10.12 -0.80 -23.94
CA ALA A 28 -10.06 -2.07 -24.66
C ALA A 28 -8.84 -2.88 -24.22
N HIS A 29 -7.69 -2.23 -24.02
CA HIS A 29 -6.47 -2.89 -23.54
C HIS A 29 -6.63 -3.41 -22.11
N ILE A 30 -7.33 -2.66 -21.24
CA ILE A 30 -7.69 -3.09 -19.87
C ILE A 30 -8.55 -4.37 -19.91
N LEU A 31 -9.61 -4.38 -20.74
CA LEU A 31 -10.52 -5.53 -20.84
C LEU A 31 -9.82 -6.77 -21.42
N ASP A 32 -8.99 -6.61 -22.45
CA ASP A 32 -8.27 -7.73 -23.06
C ASP A 32 -7.12 -8.24 -22.17
N ALA A 33 -6.41 -7.36 -21.44
CA ALA A 33 -5.43 -7.78 -20.43
C ALA A 33 -6.07 -8.64 -19.32
N TYR A 34 -7.23 -8.20 -18.80
CA TYR A 34 -8.02 -8.98 -17.84
C TYR A 34 -8.49 -10.31 -18.42
N ASN A 35 -9.03 -10.33 -19.64
CA ASN A 35 -9.50 -11.55 -20.29
C ASN A 35 -8.36 -12.56 -20.54
N ARG A 36 -7.20 -12.11 -21.02
CA ARG A 36 -6.01 -12.96 -21.23
C ARG A 36 -5.46 -13.54 -19.92
N LEU A 37 -5.50 -12.78 -18.83
CA LEU A 37 -5.14 -13.30 -17.51
C LEU A 37 -6.18 -14.32 -17.03
N ARG A 38 -7.47 -14.01 -17.16
CA ARG A 38 -8.56 -14.91 -16.78
C ARG A 38 -8.54 -16.23 -17.56
N GLN A 39 -8.18 -16.21 -18.84
CA GLN A 39 -7.97 -17.42 -19.64
C GLN A 39 -6.84 -18.32 -19.11
N GLN A 40 -5.83 -17.76 -18.44
CA GLN A 40 -4.70 -18.51 -17.90
C GLN A 40 -4.99 -19.23 -16.57
N VAL A 41 -5.85 -18.64 -15.71
CA VAL A 41 -6.11 -19.12 -14.33
C VAL A 41 -7.58 -19.37 -14.00
N GLY A 42 -8.50 -19.15 -14.93
CA GLY A 42 -9.95 -19.25 -14.75
C GLY A 42 -10.57 -18.08 -13.96
N SER A 43 -9.94 -17.66 -12.86
CA SER A 43 -10.38 -16.57 -11.99
C SER A 43 -9.21 -15.71 -11.50
N VAL A 44 -9.36 -14.39 -11.58
CA VAL A 44 -8.40 -13.42 -11.05
C VAL A 44 -8.89 -13.02 -9.65
N GLN A 45 -8.07 -13.23 -8.63
CA GLN A 45 -8.48 -13.05 -7.23
C GLN A 45 -8.40 -11.58 -6.78
N VAL A 46 -7.52 -10.80 -7.41
CA VAL A 46 -7.28 -9.40 -7.09
C VAL A 46 -7.21 -8.59 -8.37
N CYS A 47 -8.12 -7.64 -8.54
CA CYS A 47 -8.01 -6.58 -9.55
C CYS A 47 -7.92 -5.23 -8.82
N ARG A 48 -6.84 -4.47 -9.05
CA ARG A 48 -6.65 -3.12 -8.47
C ARG A 48 -6.18 -2.14 -9.54
N ALA A 49 -6.72 -0.93 -9.52
CA ALA A 49 -6.35 0.15 -10.43
C ALA A 49 -5.91 1.39 -9.64
N TYR A 50 -4.70 1.87 -9.91
CA TYR A 50 -4.05 2.99 -9.22
C TYR A 50 -3.92 4.16 -10.18
N GLY A 51 -3.94 5.39 -9.68
CA GLY A 51 -3.62 6.58 -10.48
C GLY A 51 -4.39 7.83 -10.09
N ALA A 52 -4.38 8.84 -10.96
CA ALA A 52 -5.08 10.09 -10.74
C ALA A 52 -6.60 9.87 -10.62
N ALA A 53 -7.22 10.46 -9.58
CA ALA A 53 -8.64 10.27 -9.27
C ALA A 53 -9.59 10.55 -10.46
N ALA A 54 -9.34 11.61 -11.23
CA ALA A 54 -10.12 11.95 -12.41
C ALA A 54 -10.04 10.87 -13.53
N ARG A 55 -8.88 10.24 -13.69
CA ARG A 55 -8.63 9.19 -14.70
C ARG A 55 -9.27 7.86 -14.29
N LEU A 56 -9.20 7.54 -12.99
CA LEU A 56 -9.95 6.42 -12.41
C LEU A 56 -11.47 6.63 -12.52
N GLN A 57 -11.97 7.84 -12.31
CA GLN A 57 -13.41 8.17 -12.46
C GLN A 57 -13.88 8.06 -13.91
N ALA A 58 -13.10 8.56 -14.87
CA ALA A 58 -13.41 8.46 -16.31
C ALA A 58 -13.51 7.01 -16.80
N LEU A 59 -12.73 6.09 -16.19
CA LEU A 59 -12.71 4.66 -16.52
C LEU A 59 -13.59 3.78 -15.61
N SER A 60 -14.43 4.39 -14.76
CA SER A 60 -15.31 3.70 -13.79
C SER A 60 -16.11 2.54 -14.35
N ALA A 61 -16.73 2.70 -15.53
CA ALA A 61 -17.50 1.66 -16.21
C ALA A 61 -16.65 0.48 -16.74
N VAL A 62 -15.32 0.64 -16.82
CA VAL A 62 -14.36 -0.43 -17.15
C VAL A 62 -14.01 -1.20 -15.87
N TRP A 63 -13.67 -0.49 -14.79
CA TRP A 63 -13.33 -1.08 -13.50
C TRP A 63 -14.46 -1.96 -12.95
N GLN A 64 -15.71 -1.50 -13.06
CA GLN A 64 -16.90 -2.27 -12.69
C GLN A 64 -17.03 -3.59 -13.47
N LYS A 65 -16.70 -3.62 -14.76
CA LYS A 65 -16.78 -4.84 -15.60
C LYS A 65 -15.75 -5.90 -15.24
N ILE A 66 -14.58 -5.49 -14.72
CA ILE A 66 -13.49 -6.39 -14.33
C ILE A 66 -13.39 -6.61 -12.81
N GLY A 67 -14.33 -6.07 -12.02
CA GLY A 67 -14.32 -6.14 -10.57
C GLY A 67 -13.14 -5.43 -9.90
N ALA A 68 -12.52 -4.44 -10.56
CA ALA A 68 -11.33 -3.78 -10.05
C ALA A 68 -11.65 -2.76 -8.94
N ARG A 69 -10.90 -2.82 -7.85
CA ARG A 69 -10.92 -1.80 -6.79
C ARG A 69 -10.00 -0.63 -7.18
N THR A 70 -10.54 0.58 -7.18
CA THR A 70 -9.77 1.80 -7.49
C THR A 70 -9.07 2.37 -6.26
N PHE A 71 -7.82 2.81 -6.44
CA PHE A 71 -6.96 3.43 -5.44
C PHE A 71 -6.52 4.81 -5.97
N PRO A 72 -7.25 5.89 -5.65
CA PRO A 72 -6.89 7.23 -6.10
C PRO A 72 -5.68 7.75 -5.33
N ASN A 73 -4.64 8.11 -6.07
CA ASN A 73 -3.40 8.64 -5.48
C ASN A 73 -3.48 10.16 -5.31
N LEU A 74 -2.82 10.65 -4.26
CA LEU A 74 -2.63 12.09 -4.06
C LEU A 74 -1.58 12.61 -5.05
N ALA A 75 -1.93 13.65 -5.80
CA ALA A 75 -1.07 14.30 -6.80
C ALA A 75 -0.02 15.23 -6.15
N LEU A 76 0.71 14.70 -5.15
CA LEU A 76 1.76 15.40 -4.41
C LEU A 76 3.12 15.29 -5.13
N GLU A 77 3.43 14.10 -5.64
CA GLU A 77 4.69 13.78 -6.31
C GLU A 77 4.44 12.88 -7.52
N LYS A 78 5.40 12.80 -8.44
CA LYS A 78 5.24 12.09 -9.72
C LYS A 78 5.10 10.56 -9.56
N ASN A 79 5.79 9.97 -8.57
CA ASN A 79 5.92 8.51 -8.42
C ASN A 79 5.00 7.92 -7.31
N THR A 80 3.96 8.64 -6.88
CA THR A 80 3.04 8.14 -5.84
C THR A 80 2.23 6.92 -6.31
N THR A 81 1.91 6.85 -7.60
CA THR A 81 1.24 5.69 -8.21
C THR A 81 2.11 4.43 -8.15
N ASP A 82 3.40 4.54 -8.45
CA ASP A 82 4.32 3.42 -8.49
C ASP A 82 4.60 2.90 -7.07
N ALA A 83 4.85 3.81 -6.14
CA ALA A 83 5.05 3.49 -4.72
C ALA A 83 3.83 2.76 -4.11
N ALA A 84 2.61 3.23 -4.42
CA ALA A 84 1.38 2.58 -3.98
C ALA A 84 1.23 1.16 -4.56
N LEU A 85 1.44 1.01 -5.88
CA LEU A 85 1.33 -0.28 -6.58
C LEU A 85 2.38 -1.29 -6.07
N ILE A 86 3.64 -0.85 -5.88
CA ILE A 86 4.74 -1.66 -5.34
C ILE A 86 4.44 -2.12 -3.91
N ALA A 87 3.99 -1.20 -3.03
CA ALA A 87 3.66 -1.54 -1.65
C ALA A 87 2.52 -2.57 -1.56
N ASP A 88 1.46 -2.40 -2.36
CA ASP A 88 0.35 -3.35 -2.41
C ASP A 88 0.78 -4.70 -3.01
N ALA A 89 1.65 -4.72 -4.04
CA ALA A 89 2.18 -5.96 -4.60
C ALA A 89 2.97 -6.78 -3.58
N VAL A 90 3.83 -6.12 -2.78
CA VAL A 90 4.57 -6.79 -1.70
C VAL A 90 3.61 -7.29 -0.60
N ALA A 91 2.64 -6.47 -0.18
CA ALA A 91 1.65 -6.87 0.82
C ALA A 91 0.81 -8.08 0.36
N LEU A 92 0.29 -8.03 -0.87
CA LEU A 92 -0.47 -9.11 -1.51
C LEU A 92 0.33 -10.42 -1.62
N HIS A 93 1.64 -10.34 -1.90
CA HIS A 93 2.49 -11.52 -1.98
C HIS A 93 2.49 -12.30 -0.67
N PHE A 94 2.74 -11.63 0.45
CA PHE A 94 2.89 -12.28 1.76
C PHE A 94 1.55 -12.58 2.43
N GLN A 95 0.55 -11.69 2.31
CA GLN A 95 -0.76 -11.85 2.95
C GLN A 95 -1.67 -12.85 2.21
N GLN A 96 -1.72 -12.76 0.87
CA GLN A 96 -2.67 -13.53 0.06
C GLN A 96 -2.01 -14.67 -0.73
N GLY A 97 -0.67 -14.76 -0.74
CA GLY A 97 0.04 -15.85 -1.40
C GLY A 97 -0.06 -15.79 -2.93
N ILE A 98 -0.24 -14.60 -3.52
CA ILE A 98 -0.31 -14.41 -4.97
C ILE A 98 0.95 -14.96 -5.65
N ARG A 99 0.77 -15.76 -6.70
CA ARG A 99 1.85 -16.41 -7.46
C ARG A 99 1.83 -16.11 -8.96
N LEU A 100 0.70 -15.72 -9.54
CA LEU A 100 0.66 -15.10 -10.86
C LEU A 100 0.40 -13.59 -10.73
N TRP A 101 1.25 -12.79 -11.32
CA TRP A 101 1.17 -11.33 -11.33
C TRP A 101 0.96 -10.83 -12.75
N ALA A 102 0.06 -9.88 -12.91
CA ALA A 102 -0.09 -9.08 -14.11
C ALA A 102 0.07 -7.61 -13.72
N ILE A 103 1.15 -7.00 -14.19
CA ILE A 103 1.40 -5.56 -14.05
C ILE A 103 1.02 -4.93 -15.39
N ALA A 104 -0.06 -4.15 -15.40
CA ALA A 104 -0.48 -3.37 -16.54
C ALA A 104 0.10 -1.96 -16.43
N SER A 105 1.37 -1.84 -16.81
CA SER A 105 2.13 -0.61 -17.04
C SER A 105 3.23 -0.91 -18.07
N GLY A 106 3.69 0.13 -18.76
CA GLY A 106 4.87 0.07 -19.64
C GLY A 106 6.17 0.54 -18.97
N ASP A 107 6.10 1.08 -17.76
CA ASP A 107 7.23 1.76 -17.13
C ASP A 107 8.38 0.80 -16.74
N ALA A 108 9.60 1.33 -16.78
CA ALA A 108 10.82 0.64 -16.38
C ALA A 108 10.95 0.52 -14.85
N ASP A 109 10.36 1.45 -14.08
CA ASP A 109 10.47 1.46 -12.61
C ASP A 109 9.82 0.24 -11.93
N PHE A 110 8.96 -0.51 -12.64
CA PHE A 110 8.41 -1.80 -12.17
C PHE A 110 9.32 -3.01 -12.45
N ALA A 111 10.40 -2.86 -13.22
CA ALA A 111 11.31 -3.96 -13.55
C ALA A 111 12.02 -4.60 -12.33
N PRO A 112 12.45 -3.83 -11.30
CA PRO A 112 12.96 -4.40 -10.05
C PRO A 112 11.89 -5.16 -9.25
N LEU A 113 10.64 -4.67 -9.24
CA LEU A 113 9.52 -5.39 -8.62
C LEU A 113 9.28 -6.73 -9.32
N ALA A 114 9.32 -6.77 -10.65
CA ALA A 114 9.15 -8.00 -11.42
C ALA A 114 10.23 -9.06 -11.11
N VAL A 115 11.49 -8.64 -10.95
CA VAL A 115 12.57 -9.53 -10.51
C VAL A 115 12.33 -10.01 -9.07
N ARG A 116 12.00 -9.10 -8.14
CA ARG A 116 11.81 -9.48 -6.73
C ARG A 116 10.62 -10.43 -6.51
N LEU A 117 9.53 -10.23 -7.25
CA LEU A 117 8.39 -11.16 -7.25
C LEU A 117 8.76 -12.53 -7.83
N ARG A 118 9.67 -12.61 -8.81
CA ARG A 118 10.21 -13.87 -9.36
C ARG A 118 11.14 -14.59 -8.39
N GLU A 119 12.00 -13.86 -7.67
CA GLU A 119 12.85 -14.43 -6.60
C GLU A 119 12.02 -15.10 -5.50
N TRP A 120 10.81 -14.57 -5.22
CA TRP A 120 9.84 -15.18 -4.30
C TRP A 120 8.94 -16.26 -4.96
N GLY A 121 9.32 -16.78 -6.12
CA GLY A 121 8.60 -17.86 -6.82
C GLY A 121 7.32 -17.41 -7.54
N GLY A 122 7.16 -16.12 -7.83
CA GLY A 122 6.05 -15.58 -8.62
C GLY A 122 6.33 -15.55 -10.13
N THR A 123 5.34 -15.90 -10.94
CA THR A 123 5.34 -15.62 -12.37
C THR A 123 4.81 -14.20 -12.60
N VAL A 124 5.52 -13.36 -13.35
CA VAL A 124 5.11 -11.95 -13.58
C VAL A 124 4.94 -11.70 -15.08
N TRP A 125 3.76 -11.23 -15.47
CA TRP A 125 3.39 -10.79 -16.81
C TRP A 125 3.33 -9.26 -16.83
N CYS A 126 3.87 -8.65 -17.88
CA CYS A 126 3.70 -7.23 -18.20
C CYS A 126 2.64 -7.09 -19.30
N PHE A 127 1.71 -6.15 -19.12
CA PHE A 127 0.78 -5.67 -20.13
C PHE A 127 1.08 -4.20 -20.43
N THR A 128 1.46 -3.89 -21.67
CA THR A 128 2.00 -2.57 -22.05
C THR A 128 1.54 -2.14 -23.44
N VAL A 129 1.54 -0.85 -23.72
CA VAL A 129 1.32 -0.32 -25.07
C VAL A 129 2.67 -0.28 -25.83
N ASP A 130 2.66 -0.57 -27.13
CA ASP A 130 3.82 -0.41 -28.00
C ASP A 130 4.29 1.05 -28.03
N GLY A 131 5.60 1.25 -27.95
CA GLY A 131 6.24 2.58 -27.82
C GLY A 131 6.44 3.06 -26.38
N ILE A 132 5.75 2.49 -25.39
CA ILE A 132 5.99 2.78 -23.95
C ILE A 132 7.00 1.79 -23.35
N VAL A 133 6.97 0.52 -23.79
CA VAL A 133 7.80 -0.55 -23.23
C VAL A 133 9.31 -0.31 -23.37
N PHE A 134 10.04 -0.39 -22.25
CA PHE A 134 11.49 -0.23 -22.22
C PHE A 134 12.25 -1.38 -22.89
N ALA A 135 13.44 -1.08 -23.40
CA ALA A 135 14.34 -2.06 -24.00
C ALA A 135 14.81 -3.09 -22.96
N GLY A 136 14.61 -4.38 -23.25
CA GLY A 136 15.02 -5.48 -22.38
C GLY A 136 13.94 -6.02 -21.44
N ALA A 137 12.70 -5.52 -21.47
CA ALA A 137 11.60 -5.98 -20.60
C ALA A 137 11.41 -7.52 -20.54
N ALA A 138 11.69 -8.25 -21.64
CA ALA A 138 11.63 -9.71 -21.69
C ALA A 138 12.63 -10.45 -20.77
N ALA A 139 13.67 -9.78 -20.24
CA ALA A 139 14.56 -10.34 -19.23
C ALA A 139 13.95 -10.29 -17.81
N TYR A 140 13.08 -9.32 -17.55
CA TYR A 140 12.47 -9.03 -16.25
C TYR A 140 11.12 -9.73 -16.07
N TYR A 141 10.30 -9.77 -17.11
CA TYR A 141 8.97 -10.39 -17.11
C TYR A 141 8.98 -11.78 -17.76
N ALA A 142 8.24 -12.73 -17.18
CA ALA A 142 8.05 -14.06 -17.76
C ALA A 142 7.18 -14.06 -19.02
N LYS A 143 6.40 -13.00 -19.24
CA LYS A 143 5.63 -12.74 -20.46
C LYS A 143 5.45 -11.23 -20.61
N VAL A 144 5.62 -10.70 -21.81
CA VAL A 144 5.28 -9.31 -22.15
C VAL A 144 4.20 -9.36 -23.22
N VAL A 145 3.02 -8.80 -22.92
CA VAL A 145 1.91 -8.66 -23.86
C VAL A 145 1.82 -7.20 -24.27
N ARG A 146 1.94 -6.94 -25.58
CA ARG A 146 1.90 -5.60 -26.14
C ARG A 146 0.56 -5.34 -26.82
N PHE A 147 0.10 -4.10 -26.72
CA PHE A 147 -1.07 -3.58 -27.42
C PHE A 147 -0.64 -2.46 -28.35
N ALA A 148 -1.20 -2.43 -29.57
CA ALA A 148 -1.00 -1.31 -30.47
C ALA A 148 -1.52 -0.01 -29.83
N PRO A 149 -0.85 1.14 -30.01
CA PRO A 149 -1.34 2.40 -29.46
C PRO A 149 -2.72 2.74 -30.05
N SER A 150 -3.71 2.94 -29.18
CA SER A 150 -5.01 3.40 -29.62
C SER A 150 -4.87 4.81 -30.19
N LYS A 151 -5.32 4.99 -31.44
CA LYS A 151 -5.25 6.28 -32.13
C LYS A 151 -6.02 7.30 -31.30
N PRO A 152 -5.42 8.44 -30.89
CA PRO A 152 -6.08 9.35 -29.95
C PRO A 152 -7.46 9.77 -30.46
N SER A 153 -8.51 9.34 -29.77
CA SER A 153 -9.85 9.84 -30.00
C SER A 153 -9.84 11.31 -29.62
N ALA A 154 -9.96 12.19 -30.62
CA ALA A 154 -9.88 13.64 -30.40
C ALA A 154 -10.93 14.03 -29.33
N PRO A 155 -10.55 14.84 -28.32
CA PRO A 155 -11.48 15.22 -27.27
C PRO A 155 -12.67 15.93 -27.90
N LYS A 156 -13.86 15.30 -27.80
CA LYS A 156 -15.09 15.83 -28.38
C LYS A 156 -15.42 17.14 -27.66
N ALA A 157 -15.14 18.26 -28.33
CA ALA A 157 -15.22 19.59 -27.74
C ALA A 157 -16.60 19.83 -27.09
N PRO A 158 -16.67 20.38 -25.86
CA PRO A 158 -17.92 20.85 -25.29
C PRO A 158 -18.60 21.84 -26.25
N ALA A 159 -19.92 21.70 -26.42
CA ALA A 159 -20.68 22.60 -27.29
C ALA A 159 -20.65 24.03 -26.72
N ALA A 160 -20.31 25.00 -27.58
CA ALA A 160 -20.16 26.40 -27.19
C ALA A 160 -21.52 27.13 -27.10
N PRO A 161 -21.76 27.92 -26.03
CA PRO A 161 -22.65 29.07 -26.06
C PRO A 161 -22.01 30.23 -26.85
N ALA A 162 -22.83 31.13 -27.40
CA ALA A 162 -22.38 32.19 -28.31
C ALA A 162 -21.87 33.47 -27.61
N ALA A 163 -21.05 34.25 -28.34
CA ALA A 163 -20.68 35.64 -28.05
C ALA A 163 -21.34 36.58 -29.09
N PRO A 164 -21.48 37.91 -28.86
CA PRO A 164 -20.36 38.88 -28.85
C PRO A 164 -20.54 39.97 -27.74
N ALA A 165 -19.96 41.20 -27.69
CA ALA A 165 -19.10 41.95 -28.62
C ALA A 165 -18.20 43.03 -27.95
N ALA A 166 -16.95 43.14 -28.41
CA ALA A 166 -16.26 44.41 -28.78
C ALA A 166 -15.93 45.49 -27.67
N PRO A 167 -15.24 46.63 -27.99
CA PRO A 167 -13.76 46.64 -28.15
C PRO A 167 -12.99 47.88 -27.60
N CYS A 168 -11.68 47.72 -27.28
CA CYS A 168 -10.58 48.76 -27.31
C CYS A 168 -9.24 48.19 -26.73
N ALA A 169 -8.04 48.79 -26.83
CA ALA A 169 -7.33 49.45 -27.95
C ALA A 169 -5.83 49.77 -27.61
N LYS A 170 -4.91 49.56 -28.59
CA LYS A 170 -3.58 50.24 -28.84
C LYS A 170 -2.34 50.13 -27.88
N ARG A 171 -1.36 49.32 -28.34
CA ARG A 171 0.12 49.57 -28.55
C ARG A 171 1.14 49.77 -27.37
N PRO A 172 2.48 49.61 -27.63
CA PRO A 172 3.55 49.43 -26.62
C PRO A 172 4.84 50.31 -26.80
N PRO A 173 5.90 50.10 -25.98
CA PRO A 173 7.34 50.32 -26.31
C PRO A 173 8.14 48.97 -26.38
N ALA A 174 9.07 48.78 -27.33
CA ALA A 174 10.55 49.05 -27.29
C ALA A 174 11.34 48.12 -26.31
N ALA A 175 12.38 47.36 -26.69
CA ALA A 175 13.65 47.66 -27.38
C ALA A 175 14.61 48.57 -26.56
N VAL A 176 15.94 48.39 -26.53
CA VAL A 176 16.82 47.45 -27.29
C VAL A 176 17.28 46.27 -26.39
N ALA A 177 18.49 45.67 -26.31
CA ALA A 177 19.84 45.81 -26.90
C ALA A 177 20.57 44.43 -26.97
N LYS A 178 21.84 44.38 -27.45
CA LYS A 178 22.74 43.20 -27.44
C LYS A 178 24.21 43.69 -27.33
N PRO A 179 25.11 42.95 -26.66
CA PRO A 179 26.44 42.71 -27.24
C PRO A 179 26.88 41.24 -27.14
N ALA A 180 28.10 40.91 -27.58
CA ALA A 180 28.62 39.56 -27.73
C ALA A 180 29.98 39.38 -27.02
N GLN A 181 30.32 38.12 -26.67
CA GLN A 181 31.63 37.40 -26.70
C GLN A 181 32.95 38.18 -26.37
N VAL A 182 34.05 37.58 -25.88
CA VAL A 182 34.59 36.22 -26.08
C VAL A 182 35.20 35.66 -24.75
N PRO A 183 36.19 34.73 -24.67
CA PRO A 183 36.02 33.50 -23.88
C PRO A 183 36.77 33.45 -22.54
N SER A 184 36.43 32.44 -21.72
CA SER A 184 37.34 31.89 -20.71
C SER A 184 37.52 30.38 -20.90
N LYS A 185 38.76 29.93 -20.71
CA LYS A 185 39.24 28.55 -20.96
C LYS A 185 39.20 27.76 -19.64
N PRO A 186 38.69 26.52 -19.59
CA PRO A 186 38.67 25.75 -18.35
C PRO A 186 40.11 25.30 -17.98
N PRO A 187 40.54 25.48 -16.71
CA PRO A 187 41.78 24.87 -16.22
C PRO A 187 41.60 23.37 -15.98
N ALA A 188 42.70 22.62 -16.10
CA ALA A 188 42.73 21.18 -15.82
C ALA A 188 43.59 20.89 -14.57
N GLY A 189 43.28 19.78 -13.89
CA GLY A 189 43.90 19.39 -12.61
C GLY A 189 43.12 19.93 -11.39
N VAL A 190 43.18 19.31 -10.21
CA VAL A 190 44.00 18.16 -9.75
C VAL A 190 43.13 17.23 -8.86
N PRO A 191 43.67 16.23 -8.13
CA PRO A 191 43.63 14.81 -8.48
C PRO A 191 42.41 14.03 -7.95
N LYS A 192 42.24 12.82 -8.52
CA LYS A 192 41.42 11.74 -7.96
C LYS A 192 42.10 11.16 -6.69
N PRO A 193 41.40 10.94 -5.57
CA PRO A 193 42.01 10.34 -4.37
C PRO A 193 42.46 8.89 -4.64
N PRO A 194 43.55 8.42 -3.99
CA PRO A 194 44.09 7.09 -4.23
C PRO A 194 43.18 6.00 -3.65
N VAL A 195 42.91 4.96 -4.45
CA VAL A 195 42.24 3.75 -3.96
C VAL A 195 43.27 2.89 -3.23
N ALA A 196 43.24 2.92 -1.90
CA ALA A 196 43.90 1.89 -1.11
C ALA A 196 43.17 0.55 -1.33
N PRO A 197 43.88 -0.57 -1.51
CA PRO A 197 43.24 -1.87 -1.65
C PRO A 197 42.58 -2.28 -0.34
N SER A 198 41.27 -2.56 -0.36
CA SER A 198 40.61 -3.22 0.75
C SER A 198 41.25 -4.60 0.99
N PRO A 199 41.50 -5.00 2.25
CA PRO A 199 42.11 -6.30 2.52
C PRO A 199 41.22 -7.42 1.99
N ALA A 200 41.83 -8.40 1.33
CA ALA A 200 41.11 -9.55 0.82
C ALA A 200 40.51 -10.35 1.98
N LEU A 201 39.18 -10.30 2.12
CA LEU A 201 38.43 -11.23 2.97
C LEU A 201 38.70 -12.64 2.46
N ALA A 202 39.45 -13.41 3.26
CA ALA A 202 39.83 -14.77 2.92
C ALA A 202 38.58 -15.61 2.62
N ALA A 203 38.65 -16.42 1.56
CA ALA A 203 37.53 -17.22 1.06
C ALA A 203 37.25 -18.44 1.96
N ASN A 204 36.83 -18.18 3.20
CA ASN A 204 36.10 -19.16 4.00
C ASN A 204 34.77 -19.44 3.27
N ALA A 205 34.78 -20.50 2.47
CA ALA A 205 33.60 -20.95 1.74
C ALA A 205 32.48 -21.21 2.75
N LEU A 206 31.38 -20.44 2.63
CA LEU A 206 30.15 -20.73 3.36
C LEU A 206 29.74 -22.18 3.05
N PRO A 207 29.36 -22.99 4.06
CA PRO A 207 28.94 -24.35 3.80
C PRO A 207 27.77 -24.34 2.82
N PRO A 208 27.72 -25.28 1.85
CA PRO A 208 26.69 -25.28 0.82
C PRO A 208 25.31 -25.34 1.48
N ILE A 209 24.46 -24.37 1.14
CA ILE A 209 23.05 -24.38 1.57
C ILE A 209 22.45 -25.70 1.07
N PRO A 210 21.85 -26.54 1.94
CA PRO A 210 21.27 -27.80 1.49
C PRO A 210 20.19 -27.50 0.46
N ALA A 211 20.35 -28.10 -0.74
CA ALA A 211 19.49 -27.82 -1.90
C ALA A 211 18.01 -28.12 -1.62
N GLU A 212 17.74 -29.04 -0.69
CA GLU A 212 16.43 -29.28 -0.11
C GLU A 212 16.40 -28.77 1.33
N LEU A 213 15.76 -27.61 1.53
CA LEU A 213 15.09 -27.36 2.81
C LEU A 213 13.99 -28.42 2.95
N PRO A 214 13.84 -29.09 4.11
CA PRO A 214 12.80 -30.10 4.31
C PRO A 214 11.43 -29.41 4.49
N ILE A 215 10.83 -28.92 3.40
CA ILE A 215 9.50 -28.30 3.36
C ILE A 215 8.42 -29.40 3.37
N THR A 216 8.48 -30.27 4.39
CA THR A 216 7.42 -31.24 4.72
C THR A 216 6.17 -30.54 5.25
N PHE A 217 6.31 -29.30 5.73
CA PHE A 217 5.21 -28.38 6.05
C PHE A 217 4.47 -27.89 4.80
N ARG A 218 3.71 -28.80 4.19
CA ARG A 218 2.60 -28.46 3.29
C ARG A 218 1.65 -27.53 4.06
N ARG A 219 1.35 -26.34 3.52
CA ARG A 219 0.41 -25.38 4.17
C ARG A 219 -0.95 -26.06 4.34
N GLN A 220 -1.24 -26.49 5.56
CA GLN A 220 -2.50 -27.17 5.90
C GLN A 220 -3.67 -26.18 5.77
N HIS A 221 -4.87 -26.71 5.51
CA HIS A 221 -6.09 -25.92 5.62
C HIS A 221 -6.26 -25.50 7.08
N THR A 222 -6.16 -24.20 7.37
CA THR A 222 -6.40 -23.69 8.71
C THR A 222 -7.84 -23.99 9.11
N VAL A 223 -8.03 -24.82 10.13
CA VAL A 223 -9.35 -25.05 10.74
C VAL A 223 -9.88 -23.67 11.18
N PRO A 224 -11.12 -23.29 10.80
CA PRO A 224 -11.69 -22.02 11.26
C PRO A 224 -11.75 -22.00 12.78
N LEU A 225 -11.16 -20.98 13.41
CA LEU A 225 -11.14 -20.84 14.87
C LEU A 225 -12.56 -20.99 15.43
N GLN A 226 -12.72 -21.89 16.39
CA GLN A 226 -14.00 -22.20 16.98
C GLN A 226 -14.48 -21.04 17.87
N ARG A 227 -15.78 -20.97 18.12
CA ARG A 227 -16.39 -19.95 19.00
C ARG A 227 -15.67 -19.76 20.36
N PRO A 228 -15.25 -20.83 21.11
CA PRO A 228 -14.48 -20.64 22.34
C PRO A 228 -13.09 -20.03 22.10
N GLU A 229 -12.37 -20.41 21.03
CA GLU A 229 -11.04 -19.88 20.71
C GLU A 229 -11.10 -18.39 20.34
N ILE A 230 -12.10 -18.00 19.54
CA ILE A 230 -12.40 -16.59 19.22
C ILE A 230 -12.77 -15.80 20.49
N HIS A 231 -13.48 -16.42 21.44
CA HIS A 231 -13.80 -15.78 22.72
C HIS A 231 -12.55 -15.60 23.58
N ALA A 232 -11.71 -16.63 23.72
CA ALA A 232 -10.46 -16.58 24.49
C ALA A 232 -9.51 -15.52 23.93
N LEU A 233 -9.31 -15.48 22.60
CA LEU A 233 -8.53 -14.45 21.93
C LEU A 233 -9.10 -13.04 22.17
N ARG A 234 -10.44 -12.88 22.17
CA ARG A 234 -11.09 -11.61 22.49
C ARG A 234 -10.88 -11.20 23.96
N MET A 235 -10.78 -12.12 24.91
CA MET A 235 -10.45 -11.78 26.30
C MET A 235 -8.99 -11.40 26.42
N ALA A 236 -8.06 -12.22 25.91
CA ALA A 236 -6.63 -11.89 25.93
C ALA A 236 -6.31 -10.53 25.28
N LEU A 237 -6.97 -10.16 24.18
CA LEU A 237 -6.83 -8.85 23.56
C LEU A 237 -7.43 -7.70 24.39
N ARG A 238 -8.48 -7.96 25.19
CA ARG A 238 -9.00 -6.98 26.16
C ARG A 238 -8.03 -6.79 27.32
N ASP A 239 -7.52 -7.87 27.89
CA ASP A 239 -6.59 -7.82 29.01
C ASP A 239 -5.30 -7.10 28.60
N LEU A 240 -4.74 -7.43 27.42
CA LEU A 240 -3.61 -6.71 26.82
C LEU A 240 -3.90 -5.22 26.50
N SER A 241 -5.17 -4.85 26.25
CA SER A 241 -5.54 -3.44 26.06
C SER A 241 -5.57 -2.67 27.38
N VAL A 242 -6.05 -3.29 28.46
CA VAL A 242 -6.06 -2.73 29.82
C VAL A 242 -4.64 -2.62 30.37
N ASP A 243 -3.80 -3.63 30.12
CA ASP A 243 -2.40 -3.70 30.54
C ASP A 243 -1.48 -2.64 29.92
N ARG A 244 -1.90 -2.02 28.81
CA ARG A 244 -1.16 -0.95 28.14
C ARG A 244 -1.47 0.46 28.66
N ILE A 245 -2.51 0.63 29.47
CA ILE A 245 -2.92 1.92 30.02
C ILE A 245 -1.95 2.29 31.16
N CYS A 246 -1.12 3.32 30.97
CA CYS A 246 -0.20 3.75 32.01
C CYS A 246 -0.82 4.83 32.93
N VAL A 247 -0.19 5.06 34.09
CA VAL A 247 -0.59 6.11 35.05
C VAL A 247 -0.77 7.48 34.38
N ALA A 248 0.13 7.85 33.46
CA ALA A 248 0.08 9.15 32.79
C ALA A 248 -1.13 9.29 31.85
N ASP A 249 -1.64 8.19 31.28
CA ASP A 249 -2.84 8.21 30.44
C ASP A 249 -4.11 8.35 31.28
N VAL A 250 -4.16 7.66 32.42
CA VAL A 250 -5.25 7.80 33.40
C VAL A 250 -5.34 9.24 33.93
N LEU A 251 -4.21 9.86 34.26
CA LEU A 251 -4.16 11.25 34.73
C LEU A 251 -4.47 12.27 33.63
N ARG A 252 -4.14 11.97 32.37
CA ARG A 252 -4.51 12.81 31.21
C ARG A 252 -6.01 12.75 30.90
N ALA A 253 -6.63 11.60 31.13
CA ALA A 253 -8.07 11.39 30.94
C ALA A 253 -8.93 11.86 32.13
N VAL A 254 -8.38 11.84 33.35
CA VAL A 254 -9.07 12.24 34.59
C VAL A 254 -8.16 13.16 35.42
N PRO A 255 -7.92 14.41 34.96
CA PRO A 255 -7.05 15.36 35.66
C PRO A 255 -7.57 15.73 37.06
N GLU A 256 -8.85 15.50 37.36
CA GLU A 256 -9.43 15.68 38.69
C GLU A 256 -8.73 14.83 39.76
N LEU A 257 -8.13 13.69 39.39
CA LEU A 257 -7.33 12.85 40.29
C LEU A 257 -6.10 13.58 40.84
N LEU A 258 -5.51 14.51 40.08
CA LEU A 258 -4.36 15.31 40.52
C LEU A 258 -4.69 16.20 41.73
N GLN A 259 -5.97 16.45 42.01
CA GLN A 259 -6.40 17.15 43.22
C GLN A 259 -6.24 16.32 44.51
N ARG A 260 -5.81 15.05 44.41
CA ARG A 260 -5.65 14.07 45.51
C ARG A 260 -6.91 13.84 46.36
N LYS A 261 -8.08 14.20 45.83
CA LYS A 261 -9.41 13.95 46.41
C LYS A 261 -9.90 12.54 46.02
N PRO A 262 -10.79 11.90 46.81
CA PRO A 262 -11.44 10.66 46.41
C PRO A 262 -12.45 10.89 45.29
N LEU A 263 -12.28 10.22 44.16
CA LEU A 263 -13.26 10.18 43.06
C LEU A 263 -13.92 8.80 42.97
N LEU A 264 -15.23 8.77 42.72
CA LEU A 264 -15.99 7.54 42.48
C LEU A 264 -15.53 6.84 41.20
N LEU A 265 -15.27 5.52 41.27
CA LEU A 265 -14.82 4.75 40.11
C LEU A 265 -15.80 4.77 38.94
N SER A 266 -17.10 4.96 39.18
CA SER A 266 -18.11 5.09 38.11
C SER A 266 -17.82 6.30 37.21
N GLY A 267 -17.56 7.48 37.77
CA GLY A 267 -17.21 8.68 37.01
C GLY A 267 -15.85 8.55 36.31
N VAL A 268 -14.87 7.94 36.99
CA VAL A 268 -13.55 7.65 36.41
C VAL A 268 -13.65 6.70 35.22
N TYR A 269 -14.47 5.62 35.31
CA TYR A 269 -14.71 4.72 34.19
C TYR A 269 -15.46 5.39 33.03
N SER A 270 -16.39 6.32 33.29
CA SER A 270 -17.03 7.11 32.22
C SER A 270 -16.00 7.95 31.46
N ARG A 271 -15.13 8.69 32.16
CA ARG A 271 -14.06 9.47 31.51
C ARG A 271 -13.06 8.61 30.73
N LEU A 272 -12.68 7.44 31.26
CA LEU A 272 -11.81 6.49 30.55
C LEU A 272 -12.48 5.89 29.30
N ARG A 273 -13.83 5.81 29.26
CA ARG A 273 -14.59 5.39 28.07
C ARG A 273 -14.76 6.52 27.06
N GLU A 274 -15.06 7.74 27.51
CA GLU A 274 -15.14 8.96 26.68
C GLU A 274 -13.83 9.25 25.95
N THR A 275 -12.69 9.01 26.61
CA THR A 275 -11.34 9.15 26.04
C THR A 275 -10.84 7.93 25.25
N GLY A 276 -11.67 6.87 25.12
CA GLY A 276 -11.34 5.67 24.36
C GLY A 276 -10.32 4.73 25.00
N LEU A 277 -9.81 5.03 26.20
CA LEU A 277 -8.85 4.19 26.93
C LEU A 277 -9.48 2.89 27.46
N LEU A 278 -10.77 2.91 27.80
CA LEU A 278 -11.50 1.76 28.34
C LEU A 278 -12.70 1.40 27.45
N LEU A 279 -12.83 0.12 27.10
CA LEU A 279 -13.95 -0.38 26.30
C LEU A 279 -15.29 -0.27 27.07
N PRO A 280 -16.44 -0.07 26.40
CA PRO A 280 -17.73 0.14 27.07
C PRO A 280 -18.17 -0.96 28.04
N SER A 281 -17.74 -2.21 27.79
CA SER A 281 -18.02 -3.39 28.62
C SER A 281 -16.80 -3.93 29.37
N ALA A 282 -15.67 -3.20 29.41
CA ALA A 282 -14.50 -3.57 30.19
C ALA A 282 -14.57 -3.01 31.62
N SER A 283 -13.95 -3.74 32.55
CA SER A 283 -13.66 -3.30 33.91
C SER A 283 -12.32 -2.56 33.93
N GLY A 284 -12.28 -1.33 34.45
CA GLY A 284 -11.03 -0.60 34.67
C GLY A 284 -10.35 -0.94 35.99
N LEU A 285 -10.90 -1.87 36.79
CA LEU A 285 -10.35 -2.23 38.11
C LEU A 285 -8.88 -2.71 38.05
N PRO A 286 -8.44 -3.53 37.06
CA PRO A 286 -7.06 -3.99 37.00
C PRO A 286 -6.04 -2.86 36.85
N ILE A 287 -6.40 -1.76 36.17
CA ILE A 287 -5.54 -0.58 35.98
C ILE A 287 -5.09 -0.01 37.33
N PHE A 288 -6.05 0.10 38.27
CA PHE A 288 -5.81 0.63 39.60
C PHE A 288 -5.12 -0.40 40.51
N GLN A 289 -5.48 -1.69 40.39
CA GLN A 289 -4.85 -2.77 41.14
C GLN A 289 -3.37 -3.02 40.75
N ARG A 290 -3.00 -2.73 39.49
CA ARG A 290 -1.62 -2.81 38.96
C ARG A 290 -0.70 -1.71 39.49
N HIS A 291 -1.25 -0.60 39.99
CA HIS A 291 -0.49 0.56 40.46
C HIS A 291 -0.85 0.98 41.91
N PRO A 292 -0.80 0.08 42.91
CA PRO A 292 -1.33 0.31 44.25
C PRO A 292 -0.54 1.35 45.06
N ALA A 293 0.72 1.61 44.70
CA ALA A 293 1.53 2.69 45.28
C ALA A 293 1.06 4.09 44.83
N VAL A 294 0.38 4.18 43.69
CA VAL A 294 0.02 5.43 43.01
C VAL A 294 -1.48 5.70 43.09
N PHE A 295 -2.31 4.66 42.94
CA PHE A 295 -3.76 4.72 43.06
C PHE A 295 -4.22 3.89 44.25
N HIS A 296 -4.77 4.57 45.26
CA HIS A 296 -5.26 3.96 46.48
C HIS A 296 -6.79 3.85 46.42
N LEU A 297 -7.28 2.62 46.27
CA LEU A 297 -8.71 2.31 46.30
C LEU A 297 -9.23 2.36 47.73
N ARG A 298 -10.42 2.94 47.92
CA ARG A 298 -11.14 3.03 49.20
C ARG A 298 -12.62 2.70 49.01
N PRO A 299 -13.28 2.05 49.99
CA PRO A 299 -14.74 2.03 50.02
C PRO A 299 -15.27 3.46 50.13
N GLY A 300 -16.32 3.78 49.39
CA GLY A 300 -16.95 5.09 49.43
C GLY A 300 -17.62 5.37 50.77
N GLN A 301 -17.55 6.61 51.24
CA GLN A 301 -18.30 7.09 52.41
C GLN A 301 -19.75 7.40 51.99
N GLY A 302 -20.47 6.34 51.61
CA GLY A 302 -21.79 6.38 50.99
C GLY A 302 -22.06 5.07 50.26
N ALA A 303 -23.32 4.63 50.21
CA ALA A 303 -23.67 3.27 49.80
C ALA A 303 -23.19 2.92 48.37
N THR A 304 -22.63 1.71 48.21
CA THR A 304 -22.40 1.03 46.93
C THR A 304 -21.44 1.71 45.93
N GLY A 305 -20.42 2.42 46.41
CA GLY A 305 -19.32 2.94 45.58
C GLY A 305 -17.94 2.48 46.03
N LEU A 306 -17.07 2.10 45.09
CA LEU A 306 -15.61 2.16 45.27
C LEU A 306 -15.10 3.50 44.74
N SER A 307 -14.15 4.10 45.47
CA SER A 307 -13.50 5.35 45.10
C SER A 307 -11.98 5.16 44.97
N VAL A 308 -11.35 5.96 44.12
CA VAL A 308 -9.90 6.00 43.92
C VAL A 308 -9.33 7.34 44.38
N VAL A 309 -8.16 7.30 45.01
CA VAL A 309 -7.35 8.47 45.38
C VAL A 309 -5.99 8.34 44.73
N TYR A 310 -5.54 9.35 43.97
CA TYR A 310 -4.16 9.42 43.48
C TYR A 310 -3.24 9.91 44.60
N ARG A 311 -2.04 9.31 44.71
CA ARG A 311 -1.06 9.54 45.78
C ARG A 311 0.33 9.96 45.31
N GLY A 312 0.58 10.01 44.00
CA GLY A 312 1.78 10.67 43.45
C GLY A 312 1.74 12.18 43.68
#